data_AF-A0A963YNB4-F1
#
_entry.id   AF-A0A963YNB4-F1
#
_cell.length_a   1.000
_cell.length_b   1.000
_cell.length_c   1.000
_cell.angle_alpha   90.00
_cell.angle_beta   90.00
_cell.angle_gamma   90.00
#
_symmetry.space_group_name_H-M   'P 1'
#
loop_
_entity.id
_entity.type
_entity.pdbx_description
1 polymer ?
#
loop_
_entity_poly.entity_id
_entity_poly.type
_entity_poly.pdbx_seq_one_letter_code
_entity_poly.pdbx_strand_id
1 'polypeptide(L)'
;MPELRDLALYPPLMEIMRSLIGEPMMLHLALTGWISTARAWHQDDYLNPPHVASWYTAVWIALDDIHPDSGPFEYLPGSHRWPLLRREKVLAYLTDEELQRKEALTGHNNWEKYAERFVTPAVDREIAESGLSVTPFLGKKGDVLIWHGMLMHRGSVARVPRMPRKSLITHYSGVNHRKDMPYRSTHAGGGSYALFDHAFE
;
A
#
# COMPACT_ATOMS: atom_id res chain seq x y z
N MET A 1 -1.26 -17.92 -4.80
CA MET A 1 -0.16 -18.58 -5.55
C MET A 1 1.02 -18.79 -4.62
N PRO A 2 1.55 -20.01 -4.47
CA PRO A 2 2.67 -20.32 -3.58
C PRO A 2 3.92 -19.47 -3.81
N GLU A 3 4.30 -19.23 -5.07
CA GLU A 3 5.54 -18.55 -5.45
C GLU A 3 5.53 -17.06 -5.05
N LEU A 4 4.37 -16.40 -5.21
CA LEU A 4 4.20 -15.02 -4.73
C LEU A 4 4.29 -14.94 -3.20
N ARG A 5 3.82 -15.98 -2.51
CA ARG A 5 3.90 -16.08 -1.05
C ARG A 5 5.34 -16.31 -0.61
N ASP A 6 6.10 -17.14 -1.31
CA ASP A 6 7.53 -17.36 -1.03
C ASP A 6 8.33 -16.06 -1.12
N LEU A 7 8.07 -15.26 -2.16
CA LEU A 7 8.70 -13.95 -2.32
C LEU A 7 8.25 -12.95 -1.24
N ALA A 8 6.94 -12.88 -0.97
CA ALA A 8 6.36 -11.97 0.01
C ALA A 8 6.76 -12.30 1.47
N LEU A 9 7.10 -13.54 1.76
CA LEU A 9 7.48 -14.01 3.10
C LEU A 9 8.93 -14.47 3.16
N TYR A 10 9.77 -14.00 2.22
CA TYR A 10 11.19 -14.29 2.20
C TYR A 10 11.84 -13.88 3.54
N PRO A 11 12.48 -14.80 4.29
CA PRO A 11 12.87 -14.52 5.68
C PRO A 11 13.74 -13.28 5.87
N PRO A 12 14.76 -13.00 5.02
CA PRO A 12 15.52 -11.74 5.12
C PRO A 12 14.68 -10.48 4.95
N LEU A 13 13.67 -10.48 4.07
CA LEU A 13 12.76 -9.35 3.91
C LEU A 13 11.91 -9.15 5.17
N MET A 14 11.36 -10.24 5.72
CA MET A 14 10.57 -10.21 6.94
C MET A 14 11.39 -9.71 8.13
N GLU A 15 12.67 -10.10 8.22
CA GLU A 15 13.58 -9.66 9.27
C GLU A 15 13.92 -8.17 9.16
N ILE A 16 14.12 -7.64 7.95
CA ILE A 16 14.29 -6.19 7.74
C ILE A 16 13.06 -5.43 8.23
N MET A 17 11.85 -5.83 7.82
CA MET A 17 10.63 -5.15 8.27
C MET A 17 10.44 -5.25 9.78
N ARG A 18 10.73 -6.42 10.38
CA ARG A 18 10.74 -6.60 11.84
C ARG A 18 11.69 -5.63 12.53
N SER A 19 12.88 -5.44 11.98
CA SER A 19 13.88 -4.54 12.55
C SER A 19 13.48 -3.06 12.44
N LEU A 20 12.81 -2.67 11.36
CA LEU A 20 12.36 -1.30 11.11
C LEU A 20 11.19 -0.89 12.00
N ILE A 21 10.25 -1.81 12.23
CA ILE A 21 9.01 -1.54 12.98
C ILE A 21 9.14 -1.93 14.45
N GLY A 22 9.98 -2.91 14.78
CA GLY A 22 10.11 -3.45 16.14
C GLY A 22 9.11 -4.55 16.47
N GLU A 23 8.41 -5.10 15.48
CA GLU A 23 7.40 -6.15 15.67
C GLU A 23 7.44 -7.19 14.53
N PRO A 24 7.15 -8.47 14.80
CA PRO A 24 6.85 -9.43 13.74
C PRO A 24 5.74 -8.93 12.81
N MET A 25 5.99 -9.00 11.50
CA MET A 25 5.06 -8.52 10.47
C MET A 25 4.23 -9.67 9.89
N MET A 26 3.00 -9.35 9.49
CA MET A 26 2.05 -10.27 8.87
C MET A 26 1.64 -9.74 7.50
N LEU A 27 1.83 -10.53 6.44
CA LEU A 27 1.35 -10.23 5.10
C LEU A 27 -0.19 -10.27 5.07
N HIS A 28 -0.83 -9.23 4.55
CA HIS A 28 -2.30 -9.21 4.43
C HIS A 28 -2.83 -8.67 3.10
N LEU A 29 -1.96 -8.26 2.17
CA LEU A 29 -2.37 -7.86 0.82
C LEU A 29 -1.22 -8.06 -0.16
N ALA A 30 -1.52 -8.53 -1.36
CA ALA A 30 -0.60 -8.62 -2.48
C ALA A 30 -1.28 -8.14 -3.77
N LEU A 31 -0.60 -7.30 -4.55
CA LEU A 31 -1.10 -6.71 -5.80
C LEU A 31 -0.08 -6.90 -6.93
N THR A 32 -0.56 -7.33 -8.10
CA THR A 32 0.28 -7.66 -9.27
C THR A 32 -0.27 -7.08 -10.58
N GLY A 33 -0.98 -5.95 -10.55
CA GLY A 33 -1.66 -5.39 -11.73
C GLY A 33 -0.78 -5.12 -12.97
N TRP A 34 0.56 -5.20 -12.84
CA TRP A 34 1.61 -5.10 -13.88
C TRP A 34 1.54 -3.91 -14.85
N ILE A 35 0.60 -3.00 -14.65
CA ILE A 35 0.50 -1.67 -15.25
C ILE A 35 0.23 -0.68 -14.10
N SER A 36 0.53 0.60 -14.31
CA SER A 36 0.17 1.61 -13.31
C SER A 36 -1.35 1.74 -13.20
N THR A 37 -1.84 1.76 -11.96
CA THR A 37 -3.24 2.08 -11.64
C THR A 37 -3.50 3.59 -11.62
N ALA A 38 -2.46 4.40 -11.79
CA ALA A 38 -2.52 5.85 -11.63
C ALA A 38 -3.10 6.30 -10.26
N ARG A 39 -2.90 5.48 -9.21
CA ARG A 39 -3.39 5.78 -7.86
C ARG A 39 -2.81 7.11 -7.38
N ALA A 40 -3.69 8.01 -6.93
CA ALA A 40 -3.32 9.35 -6.48
C ALA A 40 -2.39 9.33 -5.26
N TRP A 41 -1.91 10.51 -4.84
CA TRP A 41 -1.10 10.64 -3.63
C TRP A 41 -1.87 10.20 -2.38
N HIS A 42 -1.25 9.32 -1.58
CA HIS A 42 -1.84 8.81 -0.36
C HIS A 42 -0.79 8.40 0.68
N GLN A 43 -1.23 8.32 1.93
CA GLN A 43 -0.62 7.51 2.98
C GLN A 43 -1.40 6.20 3.07
N ASP A 44 -0.75 5.07 3.36
CA ASP A 44 -1.48 3.81 3.57
C ASP A 44 -2.22 3.80 4.92
N ASP A 45 -1.70 4.51 5.92
CA ASP A 45 -2.24 4.43 7.29
C ASP A 45 -3.70 4.90 7.40
N TYR A 46 -4.12 5.92 6.66
CA TYR A 46 -5.51 6.41 6.74
C TYR A 46 -6.53 5.44 6.14
N LEU A 47 -6.06 4.46 5.37
CA LEU A 47 -6.88 3.39 4.81
C LEU A 47 -7.06 2.23 5.79
N ASN A 48 -6.23 2.18 6.83
CA ASN A 48 -6.27 1.16 7.86
C ASN A 48 -7.14 1.61 9.04
N PRO A 49 -7.68 0.65 9.83
CA PRO A 49 -8.31 0.97 11.11
C PRO A 49 -7.35 1.71 12.05
N PRO A 50 -7.84 2.63 12.90
CA PRO A 50 -6.99 3.41 13.81
C PRO A 50 -6.15 2.56 14.77
N HIS A 51 -6.63 1.37 15.14
CA HIS A 51 -5.93 0.46 16.06
C HIS A 51 -4.67 -0.17 15.45
N VAL A 52 -4.48 -0.08 14.12
CA VAL A 52 -3.23 -0.47 13.47
C VAL A 52 -2.09 0.46 13.89
N ALA A 53 -2.39 1.72 14.20
CA ALA A 53 -1.48 2.69 14.83
C ALA A 53 -0.08 2.75 14.18
N SER A 54 -0.04 2.76 12.84
CA SER A 54 1.19 2.81 12.04
C SER A 54 2.15 1.62 12.20
N TRP A 55 1.72 0.51 12.82
CA TRP A 55 2.46 -0.76 12.82
C TRP A 55 2.32 -1.42 11.44
N TYR A 56 2.89 -0.78 10.43
CA TYR A 56 2.60 -1.03 9.03
C TYR A 56 3.82 -0.78 8.15
N THR A 57 4.07 -1.71 7.23
CA THR A 57 5.02 -1.55 6.13
C THR A 57 4.44 -2.10 4.86
N ALA A 58 4.90 -1.56 3.75
CA ALA A 58 4.64 -2.14 2.45
C ALA A 58 5.94 -2.24 1.65
N VAL A 59 5.90 -3.15 0.68
CA VAL A 59 7.05 -3.56 -0.12
C VAL A 59 6.66 -3.58 -1.58
N TRP A 60 7.58 -3.11 -2.42
CA TRP A 60 7.43 -3.06 -3.86
C TRP A 60 8.65 -3.76 -4.45
N ILE A 61 8.39 -4.82 -5.22
CA ILE A 61 9.42 -5.68 -5.79
C ILE A 61 9.37 -5.56 -7.30
N ALA A 62 10.49 -5.15 -7.90
CA ALA A 62 10.68 -5.08 -9.34
C ALA A 62 10.76 -6.50 -9.92
N LEU A 63 9.72 -6.96 -10.61
CA LEU A 63 9.76 -8.26 -11.31
C LEU A 63 10.41 -8.16 -12.70
N ASP A 64 10.62 -6.93 -13.16
CA ASP A 64 11.29 -6.56 -14.40
C ASP A 64 11.89 -5.15 -14.24
N ASP A 65 12.67 -4.70 -15.22
CA ASP A 65 13.22 -3.34 -15.22
C ASP A 65 12.11 -2.28 -15.36
N ILE A 66 12.12 -1.28 -14.48
CA ILE A 66 11.08 -0.26 -14.43
C ILE A 66 11.44 0.95 -15.28
N HIS A 67 10.64 1.15 -16.33
CA HIS A 67 10.81 2.25 -17.24
C HIS A 67 10.20 3.55 -16.66
N PRO A 68 10.85 4.71 -16.82
CA PRO A 68 10.30 5.99 -16.34
C PRO A 68 8.92 6.33 -16.93
N ASP A 69 8.60 5.83 -18.12
CA ASP A 69 7.32 6.08 -18.79
C ASP A 69 6.21 5.08 -18.43
N SER A 70 6.51 4.00 -17.68
CA SER A 70 5.53 2.97 -17.31
C SER A 70 4.62 3.38 -16.13
N GLY A 71 4.74 4.63 -15.68
CA GLY A 71 4.08 5.13 -14.47
C GLY A 71 4.70 4.53 -13.21
N PRO A 72 5.98 4.81 -12.91
CA PRO A 72 6.67 4.26 -11.73
C PRO A 72 5.98 4.63 -10.41
N PHE A 73 6.32 3.89 -9.36
CA PHE A 73 6.03 4.31 -7.99
C PHE A 73 6.80 5.62 -7.72
N GLU A 74 6.13 6.60 -7.15
CA GLU A 74 6.71 7.89 -6.79
C GLU A 74 6.44 8.19 -5.32
N TYR A 75 7.42 8.82 -4.66
CA TYR A 75 7.33 9.17 -3.25
C TYR A 75 8.03 10.49 -2.95
N LEU A 76 7.73 11.04 -1.76
CA LEU A 76 8.34 12.26 -1.25
C LEU A 76 9.26 11.90 -0.07
N PRO A 77 10.59 11.89 -0.23
CA PRO A 77 11.52 11.58 0.86
C PRO A 77 11.27 12.48 2.08
N GLY A 78 11.11 11.88 3.26
CA GLY A 78 10.85 12.62 4.50
C GLY A 78 9.36 12.84 4.84
N SER A 79 8.45 12.68 3.88
CA SER A 79 7.00 12.87 4.11
C SER A 79 6.37 11.89 5.11
N HIS A 80 7.06 10.80 5.46
CA HIS A 80 6.64 9.90 6.55
C HIS A 80 6.56 10.61 7.93
N ARG A 81 7.11 11.81 8.04
CA ARG A 81 7.05 12.66 9.25
C ARG A 81 5.91 13.69 9.20
N TRP A 82 5.17 13.76 8.10
CA TRP A 82 4.00 14.64 8.00
C TRP A 82 2.88 14.17 8.94
N PRO A 83 1.94 15.07 9.29
CA PRO A 83 0.76 14.69 10.04
C PRO A 83 -0.05 13.59 9.31
N LEU A 84 -0.58 12.64 10.09
CA LEU A 84 -1.45 11.59 9.57
C LEU A 84 -2.75 12.20 9.02
N LEU A 85 -3.11 11.84 7.79
CA LEU A 85 -4.47 11.96 7.29
C LEU A 85 -5.38 11.07 8.16
N ARG A 86 -6.25 11.67 8.98
CA ARG A 86 -7.09 10.88 9.88
C ARG A 86 -8.26 10.29 9.13
N ARG A 87 -8.44 8.96 9.19
CA ARG A 87 -9.53 8.23 8.54
C ARG A 87 -10.89 8.85 8.87
N GLU A 88 -11.15 9.16 10.13
CA GLU A 88 -12.43 9.73 10.58
C GLU A 88 -12.72 11.08 9.92
N LYS A 89 -11.68 11.92 9.77
CA LYS A 89 -11.81 13.22 9.11
C LYS A 89 -12.11 13.05 7.63
N VAL A 90 -11.44 12.10 6.97
CA VAL A 90 -11.66 11.82 5.54
C VAL A 90 -13.08 11.29 5.31
N LEU A 91 -13.53 10.33 6.12
CA LEU A 91 -14.87 9.76 6.02
C LEU A 91 -15.98 10.79 6.28
N ALA A 92 -15.73 11.79 7.14
CA ALA A 92 -16.70 12.85 7.40
C ALA A 92 -17.00 13.76 6.19
N TYR A 93 -16.21 13.70 5.11
CA TYR A 93 -16.48 14.41 3.86
C TYR A 93 -17.34 13.60 2.88
N LEU A 94 -17.59 12.32 3.14
CA LEU A 94 -18.36 11.44 2.25
C LEU A 94 -19.84 11.44 2.61
N THR A 95 -20.70 11.19 1.62
CA THR A 95 -22.13 11.00 1.86
C THR A 95 -22.41 9.59 2.39
N ASP A 96 -23.56 9.41 3.06
CA ASP A 96 -24.00 8.09 3.52
C ASP A 96 -24.12 7.08 2.36
N GLU A 97 -24.56 7.55 1.18
CA GLU A 97 -24.63 6.73 -0.03
C GLU A 97 -23.24 6.23 -0.44
N GLU A 98 -22.23 7.10 -0.44
CA GLU A 98 -20.85 6.74 -0.79
C GLU A 98 -20.23 5.78 0.21
N LEU A 99 -20.57 5.89 1.50
CA LEU A 99 -20.09 5.00 2.56
C LEU A 99 -20.76 3.62 2.53
N GLN A 100 -21.98 3.53 2.00
CA GLN A 100 -22.74 2.28 1.93
C GLN A 100 -22.60 1.55 0.59
N ARG A 101 -22.12 2.23 -0.46
CA ARG A 101 -22.03 1.70 -1.82
C ARG A 101 -21.06 0.51 -1.89
N LYS A 102 -21.54 -0.65 -2.33
CA LYS A 102 -20.71 -1.84 -2.54
C LYS A 102 -20.53 -2.10 -4.03
N GLU A 103 -19.31 -2.43 -4.44
CA GLU A 103 -19.06 -2.92 -5.80
C GLU A 103 -19.76 -4.27 -6.01
N ALA A 104 -20.47 -4.40 -7.13
CA ALA A 104 -21.31 -5.56 -7.41
C ALA A 104 -20.54 -6.88 -7.41
N LEU A 105 -19.26 -6.86 -7.79
CA LEU A 105 -18.43 -8.07 -7.93
C LEU A 105 -17.69 -8.45 -6.65
N THR A 106 -17.34 -7.48 -5.81
CA THR A 106 -16.47 -7.73 -4.64
C THR A 106 -17.21 -7.57 -3.31
N GLY A 107 -18.40 -6.95 -3.33
CA GLY A 107 -19.09 -6.52 -2.11
C GLY A 107 -18.34 -5.46 -1.31
N HIS A 108 -17.19 -4.98 -1.81
CA HIS A 108 -16.34 -4.03 -1.13
C HIS A 108 -16.77 -2.60 -1.42
N ASN A 109 -16.61 -1.73 -0.43
CA ASN A 109 -16.86 -0.30 -0.57
C ASN A 109 -15.54 0.40 -0.87
N ASN A 110 -15.44 1.04 -2.05
CA ASN A 110 -14.26 1.78 -2.50
C ASN A 110 -14.33 3.26 -2.09
N TRP A 111 -14.66 3.55 -0.83
CA TRP A 111 -14.78 4.93 -0.33
C TRP A 111 -13.52 5.75 -0.57
N GLU A 112 -12.35 5.11 -0.59
CA GLU A 112 -11.07 5.76 -0.81
C GLU A 112 -11.02 6.47 -2.16
N LYS A 113 -11.65 5.91 -3.21
CA LYS A 113 -11.75 6.55 -4.53
C LYS A 113 -12.65 7.79 -4.50
N TYR A 114 -13.72 7.77 -3.71
CA TYR A 114 -14.60 8.94 -3.55
C TYR A 114 -13.90 10.02 -2.72
N ALA A 115 -13.12 9.63 -1.72
CA ALA A 115 -12.36 10.52 -0.85
C ALA A 115 -11.24 11.27 -1.59
N GLU A 116 -10.70 10.73 -2.70
CA GLU A 116 -9.64 11.38 -3.49
C GLU A 116 -9.98 12.82 -3.87
N ARG A 117 -11.26 13.16 -4.12
CA ARG A 117 -11.65 14.55 -4.47
C ARG A 117 -11.43 15.57 -3.35
N PHE A 118 -11.34 15.10 -2.11
CA PHE A 118 -11.09 15.93 -0.93
C PHE A 118 -9.64 15.83 -0.46
N VAL A 119 -9.07 14.62 -0.53
CA VAL A 119 -7.70 14.34 -0.09
C VAL A 119 -6.69 14.94 -1.06
N THR A 120 -6.89 14.78 -2.37
CA THR A 120 -5.91 15.19 -3.39
C THR A 120 -5.57 16.68 -3.31
N PRO A 121 -6.54 17.63 -3.28
CA PRO A 121 -6.19 19.05 -3.20
C PRO A 121 -5.45 19.45 -1.92
N ALA A 122 -5.74 18.79 -0.79
CA ALA A 122 -5.06 19.03 0.47
C ALA A 122 -3.61 18.53 0.42
N VAL A 123 -3.41 17.34 -0.14
CA VAL A 123 -2.08 16.75 -0.31
C VAL A 123 -1.25 17.53 -1.32
N ASP A 124 -1.83 17.96 -2.44
CA ASP A 124 -1.13 18.76 -3.45
C ASP A 124 -0.66 20.11 -2.87
N ARG A 125 -1.46 20.72 -2.00
CA ARG A 125 -1.06 21.93 -1.26
C ARG A 125 0.11 21.66 -0.34
N GLU A 126 0.03 20.62 0.49
CA GLU A 126 1.12 20.24 1.40
C GLU A 126 2.42 19.96 0.63
N ILE A 127 2.34 19.26 -0.50
CA ILE A 127 3.49 19.02 -1.39
C ILE A 127 4.09 20.34 -1.85
N ALA A 128 3.28 21.27 -2.36
CA ALA A 128 3.73 22.56 -2.84
C ALA A 128 4.38 23.43 -1.75
N GLU A 129 3.88 23.35 -0.52
CA GLU A 129 4.38 24.12 0.63
C GLU A 129 5.62 23.47 1.30
N SER A 130 5.78 22.15 1.17
CA SER A 130 6.84 21.40 1.86
C SER A 130 8.26 21.62 1.31
N GLY A 131 8.39 22.04 0.05
CA GLY A 131 9.67 22.08 -0.66
C GLY A 131 10.29 20.70 -0.96
N LEU A 132 9.58 19.59 -0.70
CA LEU A 132 10.06 18.25 -1.02
C LEU A 132 9.96 17.96 -2.52
N SER A 133 10.93 17.18 -3.03
CA SER A 133 10.95 16.76 -4.43
C SER A 133 10.39 15.35 -4.59
N VAL A 134 9.57 15.16 -5.62
CA VAL A 134 9.05 13.84 -6.01
C VAL A 134 10.20 12.97 -6.53
N THR A 135 10.33 11.77 -5.99
CA THR A 135 11.35 10.79 -6.39
C THR A 135 10.67 9.56 -6.99
N PRO A 136 10.98 9.17 -8.25
CA PRO A 136 10.52 7.93 -8.82
C PRO A 136 11.39 6.76 -8.35
N PHE A 137 10.78 5.60 -8.11
CA PHE A 137 11.48 4.34 -7.95
C PHE A 137 11.62 3.65 -9.30
N LEU A 138 12.83 3.72 -9.88
CA LEU A 138 13.20 3.10 -11.16
C LEU A 138 14.02 1.83 -10.93
N GLY A 139 13.46 0.91 -10.14
CA GLY A 139 14.13 -0.34 -9.78
C GLY A 139 14.51 -1.19 -11.00
N LYS A 140 15.67 -1.83 -10.91
CA LYS A 140 16.06 -2.94 -11.79
C LYS A 140 15.41 -4.22 -11.34
N LYS A 141 15.29 -5.20 -12.25
CA LYS A 141 14.72 -6.50 -11.90
C LYS A 141 15.38 -7.08 -10.64
N GLY A 142 14.58 -7.36 -9.62
CA GLY A 142 15.02 -7.85 -8.31
C GLY A 142 15.17 -6.78 -7.23
N ASP A 143 15.18 -5.49 -7.59
CA ASP A 143 15.23 -4.41 -6.61
C ASP A 143 13.95 -4.36 -5.76
N VAL A 144 14.14 -3.99 -4.49
CA VAL A 144 13.08 -3.91 -3.49
C VAL A 144 13.05 -2.53 -2.87
N LEU A 145 11.87 -1.91 -2.85
CA LEU A 145 11.58 -0.72 -2.06
C LEU A 145 10.69 -1.11 -0.88
N ILE A 146 11.07 -0.69 0.33
CA ILE A 146 10.29 -0.85 1.55
C ILE A 146 9.90 0.55 2.04
N TRP A 147 8.62 0.76 2.40
CA TRP A 147 8.17 2.03 2.98
C TRP A 147 7.25 1.82 4.18
N HIS A 148 7.23 2.86 5.02
CA HIS A 148 6.32 2.98 6.17
C HIS A 148 4.97 3.56 5.71
N GLY A 149 3.86 3.16 6.36
CA GLY A 149 2.50 3.55 5.95
C GLY A 149 2.21 5.06 5.94
N MET A 150 3.04 5.84 6.60
CA MET A 150 3.00 7.32 6.61
C MET A 150 3.69 7.99 5.42
N LEU A 151 4.49 7.27 4.63
CA LEU A 151 5.19 7.84 3.48
C LEU A 151 4.15 8.29 2.44
N MET A 152 4.21 9.55 2.03
CA MET A 152 3.39 10.04 0.93
C MET A 152 3.92 9.46 -0.39
N HIS A 153 3.07 8.72 -1.08
CA HIS A 153 3.44 8.03 -2.31
C HIS A 153 2.26 7.88 -3.27
N ARG A 154 2.56 7.53 -4.52
CA ARG A 154 1.59 7.31 -5.59
C ARG A 154 2.08 6.32 -6.64
N GLY A 155 1.16 5.83 -7.48
CA GLY A 155 1.51 5.26 -8.77
C GLY A 155 1.35 6.33 -9.83
N SER A 156 2.43 6.81 -10.44
CA SER A 156 2.34 7.89 -11.44
C SER A 156 1.58 7.43 -12.69
N VAL A 157 1.01 8.40 -13.42
CA VAL A 157 0.37 8.14 -14.71
C VAL A 157 1.43 7.67 -15.71
N ALA A 158 1.18 6.53 -16.35
CA ALA A 158 2.06 6.04 -17.40
C ALA A 158 2.01 7.01 -18.60
N ARG A 159 3.19 7.47 -19.06
CA ARG A 159 3.29 8.33 -20.24
C ARG A 159 3.02 7.53 -21.51
N VAL A 160 3.38 6.25 -21.50
CA VAL A 160 3.01 5.29 -22.55
C VAL A 160 1.85 4.44 -22.03
N PRO A 161 0.63 4.57 -22.60
CA PRO A 161 -0.54 3.83 -22.15
C PRO A 161 -0.30 2.32 -22.13
N ARG A 162 -0.68 1.67 -21.04
CA ARG A 162 -0.55 0.21 -20.82
C ARG A 162 0.87 -0.35 -20.91
N MET A 163 1.90 0.51 -20.86
CA MET A 163 3.28 0.04 -20.77
C MET A 163 3.45 -0.86 -19.54
N PRO A 164 4.07 -2.06 -19.68
CA PRO A 164 4.26 -2.94 -18.55
C PRO A 164 5.14 -2.31 -17.46
N ARG A 165 4.71 -2.49 -16.22
CA ARG A 165 5.41 -2.19 -14.97
C ARG A 165 5.26 -3.42 -14.08
N LYS A 166 5.97 -4.49 -14.43
CA LYS A 166 5.83 -5.78 -13.73
C LYS A 166 6.39 -5.66 -12.32
N SER A 167 5.50 -5.73 -11.35
CA SER A 167 5.83 -5.59 -9.94
C SER A 167 4.96 -6.48 -9.08
N LEU A 168 5.49 -6.81 -7.90
CA LEU A 168 4.71 -7.33 -6.79
C LEU A 168 4.69 -6.26 -5.69
N ILE A 169 3.50 -5.85 -5.28
CA ILE A 169 3.30 -4.94 -4.15
C ILE A 169 2.70 -5.77 -3.02
N THR A 170 3.29 -5.71 -1.83
CA THR A 170 2.81 -6.43 -0.65
C THR A 170 2.69 -5.50 0.54
N HIS A 171 1.64 -5.70 1.34
CA HIS A 171 1.39 -4.89 2.52
C HIS A 171 1.33 -5.78 3.76
N TYR A 172 1.90 -5.24 4.84
CA TYR A 172 2.11 -5.93 6.10
C TYR A 172 1.68 -5.06 7.26
N SER A 173 1.17 -5.69 8.29
CA SER A 173 0.90 -5.05 9.58
C SER A 173 1.56 -5.84 10.70
N GLY A 174 1.83 -5.19 11.82
CA GLY A 174 2.25 -5.85 13.05
C GLY A 174 1.27 -6.95 13.46
N VAL A 175 1.81 -8.13 13.80
CA VAL A 175 1.03 -9.33 14.13
C VAL A 175 0.03 -9.06 15.27
N ASN A 176 0.37 -8.23 16.26
CA ASN A 176 -0.48 -7.92 17.41
C ASN A 176 -1.42 -6.72 17.17
N HIS A 177 -1.29 -6.04 16.04
CA HIS A 177 -2.05 -4.83 15.70
C HIS A 177 -3.21 -5.07 14.73
N ARG A 178 -3.46 -6.33 14.34
CA ARG A 178 -4.57 -6.72 13.47
C ARG A 178 -5.51 -7.75 14.10
N LYS A 179 -6.14 -7.39 15.21
CA LYS A 179 -7.16 -8.23 15.88
C LYS A 179 -8.38 -8.49 14.98
N ASP A 180 -8.62 -7.60 14.03
CA ASP A 180 -9.60 -7.71 12.93
C ASP A 180 -9.24 -8.76 11.87
N MET A 181 -8.02 -9.32 11.90
CA MET A 181 -7.57 -10.40 11.01
C MET A 181 -7.18 -11.64 11.83
N PRO A 182 -8.16 -12.36 12.42
CA PRO A 182 -7.88 -13.46 13.34
C PRO A 182 -7.41 -14.73 12.62
N TYR A 183 -7.84 -14.96 11.38
CA TYR A 183 -7.46 -16.13 10.61
C TYR A 183 -6.11 -15.92 9.94
N ARG A 184 -5.15 -16.76 10.31
CA ARG A 184 -3.74 -16.62 9.91
C ARG A 184 -3.16 -17.99 9.63
N SER A 185 -2.13 -18.01 8.80
CA SER A 185 -1.32 -19.19 8.57
C SER A 185 0.15 -18.81 8.55
N THR A 186 1.00 -19.83 8.63
CA THR A 186 2.45 -19.68 8.71
C THR A 186 3.07 -20.29 7.46
N HIS A 187 3.93 -19.54 6.81
CA HIS A 187 4.73 -20.01 5.71
C HIS A 187 5.88 -20.90 6.20
N ALA A 188 6.41 -21.77 5.34
CA ALA A 188 7.49 -22.69 5.70
C ALA A 188 8.74 -21.98 6.27
N GLY A 189 8.98 -20.73 5.87
CA GLY A 189 10.04 -19.86 6.38
C GLY A 189 9.72 -19.12 7.69
N GLY A 190 8.58 -19.41 8.32
CA GLY A 190 8.15 -18.81 9.60
C GLY A 190 7.36 -17.49 9.50
N GLY A 191 7.22 -16.93 8.30
CA GLY A 191 6.44 -15.70 8.07
C GLY A 191 4.93 -15.91 8.25
N SER A 192 4.25 -14.95 8.87
CA SER A 192 2.79 -14.97 9.07
C SER A 192 2.05 -14.30 7.92
N TYR A 193 0.90 -14.84 7.54
CA TYR A 193 -0.01 -14.18 6.59
C TYR A 193 -1.47 -14.36 6.96
N ALA A 194 -2.29 -13.35 6.67
CA ALA A 194 -3.72 -13.37 6.88
C ALA A 194 -4.41 -14.29 5.86
N LEU A 195 -5.45 -14.99 6.33
CA LEU A 195 -6.41 -15.68 5.50
C LEU A 195 -7.67 -14.84 5.48
N PHE A 196 -8.18 -14.59 4.28
CA PHE A 196 -9.51 -14.03 4.09
C PHE A 196 -10.40 -15.17 3.64
N ASP A 197 -11.56 -15.29 4.26
CA ASP A 197 -12.60 -16.17 3.77
C ASP A 197 -13.04 -15.67 2.40
N HIS A 198 -12.35 -16.12 1.35
CA HIS A 198 -12.96 -16.24 0.05
C HIS A 198 -13.76 -17.54 0.09
N ALA A 199 -14.88 -17.51 0.82
CA ALA A 199 -16.01 -18.28 0.38
C ALA A 199 -16.34 -17.72 -1.01
N PHE A 200 -15.81 -18.36 -2.04
CA PHE A 200 -16.47 -18.38 -3.33
C PHE A 200 -17.77 -19.15 -3.09
N GLU A 201 -18.80 -18.46 -2.62
CA GLU A 201 -20.19 -18.83 -2.88
C GLU A 201 -20.64 -18.14 -4.16
#